data_AF-A0A8C3RV94-F1
#
_entry.id   AF-A0A8C3RV94-F1
#
_cell.length_a   1.000
_cell.length_b   1.000
_cell.length_c   1.000
_cell.angle_alpha   90.00
_cell.angle_beta   90.00
_cell.angle_gamma   90.00
#
_symmetry.space_group_name_H-M   'P 1'
#
loop_
_entity.id
_entity.type
_entity.pdbx_description
1 polymer ?
#
loop_
_entity_poly.entity_id
_entity_poly.type
_entity_poly.pdbx_seq_one_letter_code
_entity_poly.pdbx_strand_id
1 'polypeptide(L)' 'MSIGWPTPVLCGALGARGLSRSMCAQADDWRSAKSIYEFHAKDIDGNDVSLEKYRGFVCILTNVASK' A
#
# COMPACT_ATOMS: atom_id res chain seq x y z
N MET A 1 -4.01 36.93 -34.55
CA MET A 1 -4.80 36.76 -33.31
C MET A 1 -3.89 36.10 -32.29
N SER A 2 -3.27 36.88 -31.41
CA SER A 2 -2.52 36.36 -30.27
C SER A 2 -2.40 37.50 -29.26
N ILE A 3 -3.14 37.39 -28.15
CA ILE A 3 -3.02 38.24 -26.97
C ILE A 3 -3.01 37.25 -25.80
N GLY A 4 -1.83 37.09 -25.19
CA GLY A 4 -1.63 36.29 -24.00
C GLY A 4 -2.15 37.03 -22.76
N TRP A 5 -2.66 36.28 -21.80
CA TRP A 5 -2.99 36.79 -20.47
C TRP A 5 -1.84 36.49 -19.51
N PRO A 6 -1.36 37.46 -18.71
CA PRO A 6 -0.50 37.16 -17.57
C PRO A 6 -1.34 36.62 -16.42
N THR A 7 -1.02 35.42 -15.95
CA THR A 7 -1.54 34.82 -14.72
C THR A 7 -1.01 35.57 -13.49
N PRO A 8 -1.87 36.03 -12.56
CA PRO A 8 -1.41 36.39 -11.23
C PRO A 8 -1.29 35.13 -10.36
N VAL A 9 -0.06 34.86 -9.96
CA VAL A 9 0.29 33.93 -8.89
C VAL A 9 -0.34 34.43 -7.59
N LEU A 10 -1.18 33.61 -6.93
CA LEU A 10 -1.49 33.80 -5.51
C LEU A 10 -1.09 32.58 -4.71
N CYS A 11 -0.02 32.78 -3.95
CA CYS A 11 0.56 31.90 -2.96
C CYS A 11 -0.40 31.74 -1.77
N GLY A 12 -0.61 30.49 -1.35
CA GLY A 12 -1.36 30.16 -0.14
C GLY A 12 -0.89 28.81 0.41
N ALA A 13 0.27 28.82 1.07
CA ALA A 13 0.70 27.73 1.93
C ALA A 13 -0.19 27.69 3.18
N LEU A 14 -0.57 26.50 3.65
CA LEU A 14 -0.67 26.06 5.05
C LEU A 14 -1.58 24.82 5.16
N GLY A 15 -1.01 23.68 5.57
CA GLY A 15 -1.77 22.47 5.85
C GLY A 15 -0.90 21.21 5.94
N ALA A 16 0.05 21.19 6.86
CA ALA A 16 0.80 19.98 7.18
C ALA A 16 -0.09 18.98 7.92
N ARG A 17 -0.10 17.72 7.48
CA ARG A 17 0.19 16.50 8.27
C ARG A 17 -0.45 15.27 7.62
N GLY A 18 0.44 14.45 7.06
CA GLY A 18 0.37 12.99 7.02
C GLY A 18 -1.00 12.33 7.01
N LEU A 19 -1.49 12.03 5.81
CA LEU A 19 -1.74 10.62 5.54
C LEU A 19 -0.61 10.15 4.63
N SER A 20 0.44 9.59 5.24
CA SER A 20 1.18 8.55 4.55
C SER A 20 0.16 7.44 4.31
N ARG A 21 -0.53 7.51 3.17
CA ARG A 21 -1.16 6.35 2.58
C ARG A 21 0.00 5.40 2.44
N SER A 22 0.07 4.38 3.30
CA SER A 22 0.91 3.21 3.01
C SER A 22 0.46 2.79 1.61
N MET A 23 1.27 3.14 0.61
CA MET A 23 0.99 2.77 -0.76
C MET A 23 1.22 1.28 -0.78
N CYS A 24 0.12 0.53 -0.82
CA CYS A 24 0.13 -0.93 -0.78
C CYS A 24 0.98 -1.43 -1.96
N ALA A 25 2.23 -1.78 -1.71
CA ALA A 25 2.99 -2.63 -2.60
C ALA A 25 2.62 -4.09 -2.29
N GLN A 26 1.33 -4.44 -2.40
CA GLN A 26 1.00 -5.82 -2.73
C GLN A 26 1.53 -6.04 -4.14
N ALA A 27 1.96 -7.25 -4.49
CA ALA A 27 2.28 -7.56 -5.89
C ALA A 27 1.10 -7.09 -6.75
N ASP A 28 1.28 -6.03 -7.55
CA ASP A 28 0.24 -5.44 -8.41
C ASP A 28 -0.42 -6.51 -9.29
N ASP A 29 0.36 -7.55 -9.60
CA ASP A 29 -0.10 -8.77 -10.22
C ASP A 29 0.26 -9.99 -9.35
N TRP A 30 -0.75 -10.53 -8.66
CA TRP A 30 -0.65 -11.80 -7.91
C TRP A 30 -0.21 -12.97 -8.80
N ARG A 31 -0.38 -12.87 -10.13
CA ARG A 31 0.08 -13.89 -11.09
C ARG A 31 1.59 -13.86 -11.30
N SER A 32 2.23 -12.73 -11.03
CA SER A 32 3.67 -12.54 -11.19
C SER A 32 4.47 -12.92 -9.94
N ALA A 33 3.80 -13.00 -8.79
CA ALA A 33 4.43 -13.32 -7.51
C ALA A 33 5.00 -14.74 -7.53
N LYS A 34 6.25 -14.88 -7.09
CA LYS A 34 6.95 -16.18 -7.13
C LYS A 34 6.82 -16.96 -5.83
N SER A 35 6.43 -16.29 -4.76
CA SER A 35 6.37 -16.86 -3.43
C SER A 35 5.35 -16.14 -2.55
N ILE A 36 4.95 -16.80 -1.45
CA ILE A 36 4.06 -16.20 -0.45
C ILE A 36 4.73 -15.00 0.27
N TYR A 37 6.06 -14.92 0.25
CA TYR A 37 6.84 -13.91 0.96
C TYR A 37 6.75 -12.51 0.34
N GLU A 38 6.25 -12.42 -0.90
CA GLU A 38 6.03 -11.17 -1.62
C GLU A 38 4.68 -10.52 -1.26
N PHE A 39 3.91 -11.15 -0.37
CA PHE A 39 2.61 -10.65 0.05
C PHE A 39 2.65 -10.09 1.48
N HIS A 40 1.69 -9.21 1.71
CA HIS A 40 1.36 -8.66 3.01
C HIS A 40 -0.07 -9.08 3.38
N ALA A 41 -0.31 -9.28 4.66
CA ALA A 41 -1.60 -9.62 5.20
C ALA A 41 -1.91 -8.73 6.41
N LYS A 42 -3.17 -8.33 6.53
CA LYS A 42 -3.67 -7.68 7.73
C LYS A 42 -3.85 -8.74 8.81
N ASP A 43 -3.22 -8.55 9.96
CA ASP A 43 -3.42 -9.44 11.11
C ASP A 43 -4.75 -9.14 11.83
N ILE A 44 -5.06 -9.93 12.86
CA ILE A 44 -6.30 -9.79 13.66
C ILE A 44 -6.34 -8.49 14.47
N ASP A 45 -5.19 -7.90 14.77
CA ASP A 45 -5.05 -6.63 15.48
C ASP A 45 -5.13 -5.43 14.52
N GLY A 46 -5.17 -5.69 13.22
CA GLY A 46 -5.32 -4.70 12.16
C GLY A 46 -4.01 -4.15 11.61
N ASN A 47 -2.87 -4.72 11.97
CA ASN A 47 -1.56 -4.30 11.45
C ASN A 47 -1.31 -4.93 10.08
N ASP A 48 -0.65 -4.18 9.19
CA ASP A 48 -0.15 -4.73 7.93
C ASP A 48 1.17 -5.46 8.18
N VAL A 49 1.19 -6.76 7.91
CA VAL A 49 2.31 -7.65 8.23
C VAL A 49 2.83 -8.30 6.96
N SER A 50 4.12 -8.13 6.69
CA SER A 50 4.80 -8.86 5.62
C SER A 50 4.89 -10.36 5.94
N LEU A 51 4.55 -11.20 4.97
CA LEU A 51 4.71 -12.66 5.09
C LEU A 51 6.18 -13.10 4.96
N GLU A 52 7.08 -12.22 4.55
CA GLU A 52 8.54 -12.48 4.51
C GLU A 52 9.09 -12.92 5.87
N LYS A 53 8.49 -12.47 6.97
CA LYS A 53 8.91 -12.85 8.33
C LYS A 53 8.87 -14.36 8.60
N TYR A 54 8.16 -15.13 7.76
CA TYR A 54 8.06 -16.58 7.85
C TYR A 54 9.05 -17.34 6.93
N ARG A 55 9.99 -16.65 6.27
CA ARG A 55 11.07 -17.34 5.52
C ARG A 55 11.83 -18.30 6.42
N GLY A 56 12.09 -19.50 5.90
CA GLY A 56 12.78 -20.57 6.65
C GLY A 56 11.87 -21.42 7.52
N PHE A 57 10.58 -21.10 7.61
CA PHE A 57 9.58 -21.91 8.32
C PHE A 57 8.64 -22.62 7.35
N VAL A 58 8.19 -23.81 7.72
CA VAL A 58 7.10 -24.51 7.03
C VAL A 58 5.78 -23.83 7.44
N CYS A 59 5.03 -23.33 6.46
CA CYS A 59 3.81 -22.56 6.68
C CYS A 59 2.56 -23.32 6.20
N ILE A 60 1.46 -23.21 6.95
CA ILE A 60 0.13 -23.68 6.53
C ILE A 60 -0.78 -22.45 6.40
N LEU A 61 -1.32 -22.25 5.20
CA LEU A 61 -2.35 -21.25 4.96
C LEU A 61 -3.71 -21.96 4.92
N THR A 62 -4.63 -21.53 5.77
CA THR A 62 -5.96 -22.14 5.87
C THR A 62 -7.04 -21.07 5.83
N ASN A 63 -8.17 -21.40 5.24
CA ASN A 63 -9.38 -20.59 5.32
C ASN A 63 -10.23 -21.11 6.48
N VAL A 64 -10.50 -20.24 7.45
CA VAL A 64 -11.35 -20.55 8.61
C VAL A 64 -12.68 -19.82 8.46
N ALA A 65 -13.78 -20.54 8.68
CA ALA A 65 -15.13 -19.97 8.76
C ALA A 65 -15.79 -20.42 10.07
N SER A 66 -16.42 -19.50 10.79
CA SER A 66 -17.25 -19.78 11.97
C SER A 66 -18.74 -19.80 11.61
N LYS A 67 -19.55 -20.53 12.39
CA LYS A 67 -20.99 -20.70 12.18
C LYS A 67 -21.80 -19.46 12.52
#